data_AF-A0A920R7C2-F1
#
_entry.id   AF-A0A920R7C2-F1
#
_cell.length_a   1.000
_cell.length_b   1.000
_cell.length_c   1.000
_cell.angle_alpha   90.00
_cell.angle_beta   90.00
_cell.angle_gamma   90.00
#
_symmetry.space_group_name_H-M   'P 1'
#
loop_
_entity.id
_entity.type
_entity.pdbx_description
1 polymer ?
#
loop_
_entity_poly.entity_id
_entity_poly.type
_entity_poly.pdbx_seq_one_letter_code
_entity_poly.pdbx_strand_id
1 'polypeptide(L)'
;MEPYIFGSRNKIHIINLEYTVPAFNSALEEVADLAEKKKKILFVGTKRAAAKIVREQAERAGMPYVNHRWLGGMLTNYKTIRGSIKRLKELEIQEQDGTFSRLTKKEALMLKRAKGKNLSAALVGLRTWVVFPM
;
A
#
# COMPACT_ATOMS: atom_id res chain seq x y z
N MET A 1 -13.07 -5.39 22.12
CA MET A 1 -12.26 -6.61 21.97
C MET A 1 -12.62 -7.65 23.01
N GLU A 2 -13.15 -7.27 24.17
CA GLU A 2 -13.63 -8.18 25.22
C GLU A 2 -14.37 -9.44 24.73
N PRO A 3 -15.36 -9.38 23.81
CA PRO A 3 -16.02 -10.59 23.30
C PRO A 3 -15.11 -11.53 22.48
N TYR A 4 -13.99 -11.02 21.94
CA TYR A 4 -13.02 -11.81 21.16
C TYR A 4 -11.85 -12.32 22.01
N ILE A 5 -11.84 -12.03 23.31
CA ILE A 5 -10.81 -12.48 24.26
C ILE A 5 -11.34 -13.72 24.97
N PHE A 6 -10.65 -14.84 24.81
CA PHE A 6 -10.97 -16.08 25.52
C PHE A 6 -10.57 -16.02 27.00
N GLY A 7 -9.45 -15.33 27.28
CA GLY A 7 -8.93 -15.14 28.62
C GLY A 7 -7.61 -14.37 28.62
N SER A 8 -6.95 -14.30 29.77
CA SER A 8 -5.62 -13.71 29.88
C SER A 8 -4.68 -14.59 30.69
N ARG A 9 -3.43 -14.69 30.25
CA ARG A 9 -2.37 -15.41 30.96
C ARG A 9 -1.13 -14.53 30.98
N ASN A 10 -0.54 -14.32 32.14
CA ASN A 10 0.65 -13.45 32.30
C ASN A 10 0.46 -12.05 31.68
N LYS A 11 -0.74 -11.47 31.82
CA LYS A 11 -1.13 -10.17 31.23
C LYS A 11 -1.14 -10.14 29.68
N ILE A 12 -1.11 -11.30 29.03
CA ILE A 12 -1.29 -11.45 27.58
C ILE A 12 -2.71 -11.96 27.33
N HIS A 13 -3.46 -11.24 26.51
CA HIS A 13 -4.79 -11.66 26.09
C HIS A 13 -4.70 -12.78 25.06
N ILE A 14 -5.48 -13.84 25.26
CA ILE A 14 -5.61 -14.96 24.35
C ILE A 14 -6.83 -14.71 23.48
N ILE A 15 -6.65 -14.68 22.16
CA ILE A 15 -7.73 -14.48 21.20
C ILE A 15 -8.57 -15.76 21.12
N ASN A 16 -9.90 -15.62 21.10
CA ASN A 16 -10.80 -16.75 20.96
C ASN A 16 -10.82 -17.27 19.52
N LEU A 17 -10.38 -18.51 19.33
CA LEU A 17 -10.34 -19.17 18.02
C LEU A 17 -11.72 -19.64 17.55
N GLU A 18 -12.68 -19.86 18.44
CA GLU A 18 -14.06 -20.21 18.08
C GLU A 18 -14.75 -19.09 17.31
N TYR A 19 -14.39 -17.83 17.58
CA TYR A 19 -14.82 -16.68 16.77
C TYR A 19 -13.90 -16.43 15.57
N THR A 20 -12.59 -16.63 15.74
CA THR A 20 -11.61 -16.29 14.69
C THR A 20 -11.70 -17.21 13.49
N VAL A 21 -11.86 -18.53 13.69
CA VAL A 21 -11.87 -19.51 12.59
C VAL A 21 -13.09 -19.32 11.67
N PRO A 22 -14.34 -19.23 12.18
CA PRO A 22 -15.49 -18.95 11.32
C PRO A 22 -15.39 -17.62 10.60
N ALA A 23 -14.98 -16.54 11.31
CA ALA A 23 -14.82 -15.23 10.69
C ALA A 23 -13.73 -15.21 9.60
N PHE A 24 -12.66 -15.98 9.80
CA PHE A 24 -11.59 -16.14 8.80
C PHE A 24 -12.10 -16.87 7.55
N ASN A 25 -12.89 -17.94 7.71
CA ASN A 25 -13.48 -18.66 6.58
C ASN A 25 -14.45 -17.77 5.80
N SER A 26 -15.32 -17.02 6.47
CA SER A 26 -16.19 -16.06 5.79
C SER A 26 -15.40 -14.97 5.05
N ALA A 27 -14.30 -14.47 5.64
CA ALA A 27 -13.44 -13.51 4.96
C ALA A 27 -12.74 -14.11 3.73
N LEU A 28 -12.35 -15.39 3.77
CA LEU A 28 -11.78 -16.09 2.62
C LEU A 28 -12.78 -16.23 1.47
N GLU A 29 -14.02 -16.59 1.77
CA GLU A 29 -15.10 -16.68 0.79
C GLU A 29 -15.31 -15.33 0.09
N GLU A 30 -15.40 -14.24 0.85
CA GLU A 30 -15.55 -12.90 0.28
C GLU A 30 -14.35 -12.46 -0.57
N VAL A 31 -13.13 -12.78 -0.13
CA VAL A 31 -11.92 -12.47 -0.92
C VAL A 31 -11.90 -13.25 -2.22
N ALA A 32 -12.33 -14.51 -2.22
CA ALA A 32 -12.48 -15.31 -3.42
C ALA A 32 -13.52 -14.70 -4.37
N ASP A 33 -14.68 -14.33 -3.85
CA ASP A 33 -15.77 -13.69 -4.61
C ASP A 33 -15.34 -12.37 -5.27
N LEU A 34 -14.58 -11.54 -4.54
CA LEU A 34 -14.01 -10.30 -5.07
C LEU A 34 -12.98 -10.57 -6.18
N ALA A 35 -12.16 -11.61 -6.01
CA ALA A 35 -11.15 -12.01 -6.98
C ALA A 35 -11.80 -12.54 -8.27
N GLU A 36 -12.85 -13.35 -8.18
CA GLU A 36 -13.63 -13.84 -9.33
C GLU A 36 -14.26 -12.69 -10.11
N LYS A 37 -14.79 -11.69 -9.39
CA LYS A 37 -15.34 -10.44 -9.97
C LYS A 37 -14.26 -9.51 -10.53
N LYS A 38 -12.98 -9.94 -10.56
CA LYS A 38 -11.80 -9.16 -11.01
C LYS A 38 -11.66 -7.82 -10.30
N LYS A 39 -12.21 -7.69 -9.09
CA LYS A 39 -12.05 -6.49 -8.29
C LYS A 39 -10.63 -6.43 -7.76
N LYS A 40 -10.16 -5.21 -7.50
CA LYS A 40 -8.83 -5.00 -6.95
C LYS A 40 -8.90 -4.90 -5.43
N ILE A 41 -8.00 -5.62 -4.76
CA ILE A 41 -7.91 -5.66 -3.30
C ILE A 41 -6.66 -4.90 -2.85
N LEU A 42 -6.82 -3.94 -1.93
CA LEU A 42 -5.71 -3.14 -1.42
C LEU A 42 -5.07 -3.75 -0.18
N PHE A 43 -3.80 -4.12 -0.29
CA PHE A 43 -3.02 -4.64 0.83
C PHE A 43 -2.39 -3.50 1.62
N VAL A 44 -2.65 -3.40 2.92
CA VAL A 44 -2.12 -2.31 3.76
C VAL A 44 -1.40 -2.87 4.98
N GLY A 45 -0.14 -2.47 5.17
CA GLY A 45 0.63 -2.86 6.35
C GLY A 45 1.89 -2.03 6.51
N THR A 46 1.82 -1.03 7.39
CA THR A 46 2.86 -0.01 7.57
C THR A 46 3.86 -0.35 8.69
N LYS A 47 3.52 -1.34 9.54
CA LYS A 47 4.39 -1.78 10.64
C LYS A 47 5.62 -2.48 10.09
N ARG A 48 6.80 -2.25 10.68
CA ARG A 48 8.08 -2.84 10.23
C ARG A 48 8.01 -4.37 10.01
N ALA A 49 7.35 -5.09 10.91
CA ALA A 49 7.18 -6.55 10.80
C ALA A 49 6.26 -6.97 9.65
N ALA A 50 5.29 -6.14 9.26
CA ALA A 50 4.32 -6.45 8.21
C ALA A 50 4.73 -5.91 6.84
N ALA A 51 5.49 -4.81 6.78
CA ALA A 51 5.79 -4.07 5.55
C ALA A 51 6.43 -4.94 4.45
N LYS A 52 7.32 -5.86 4.83
CA LYS A 52 7.96 -6.79 3.88
C LYS A 52 6.96 -7.82 3.38
N ILE A 53 6.25 -8.48 4.30
CA ILE A 53 5.29 -9.56 4.01
C ILE A 53 4.16 -9.05 3.11
N VAL A 54 3.58 -7.90 3.46
CA VAL A 54 2.47 -7.28 2.71
C VAL A 54 2.87 -6.96 1.29
N ARG A 55 4.07 -6.42 1.08
CA ARG A 55 4.60 -6.18 -0.27
C ARG A 55 4.74 -7.47 -1.05
N GLU A 56 5.42 -8.47 -0.48
CA GLU A 56 5.72 -9.72 -1.18
C GLU A 56 4.46 -10.49 -1.57
N GLN A 57 3.46 -10.56 -0.70
CA GLN A 57 2.20 -11.23 -1.01
C GLN A 57 1.33 -10.45 -2.00
N ALA A 58 1.31 -9.12 -1.92
CA ALA A 58 0.57 -8.30 -2.88
C ALA A 58 1.20 -8.35 -4.28
N GLU A 59 2.53 -8.31 -4.39
CA GLU A 59 3.26 -8.47 -5.64
C GLU A 59 3.00 -9.85 -6.25
N ARG A 60 3.03 -10.92 -5.44
CA ARG A 60 2.69 -12.28 -5.87
C ARG A 60 1.26 -12.39 -6.38
N ALA A 61 0.31 -11.68 -5.76
CA ALA A 61 -1.09 -11.64 -6.16
C ALA A 61 -1.38 -10.67 -7.32
N GLY A 62 -0.39 -9.87 -7.76
CA GLY A 62 -0.60 -8.81 -8.76
C GLY A 62 -1.56 -7.71 -8.30
N MET A 63 -1.65 -7.50 -6.98
CA MET A 63 -2.56 -6.56 -6.33
C MET A 63 -1.80 -5.32 -5.83
N PRO A 64 -2.46 -4.16 -5.71
CA PRO A 64 -1.87 -2.97 -5.12
C PRO A 64 -1.48 -3.17 -3.64
N TYR A 65 -0.56 -2.34 -3.14
CA TYR A 65 -0.24 -2.32 -1.71
C TYR A 65 0.25 -0.97 -1.20
N VAL A 66 0.16 -0.79 0.12
CA VAL A 66 0.78 0.28 0.89
C VAL A 66 1.52 -0.34 2.07
N ASN A 67 2.85 -0.37 2.00
CA ASN A 67 3.70 -0.97 3.03
C ASN A 67 4.55 0.04 3.82
N HIS A 68 4.49 1.32 3.47
CA HIS A 68 5.23 2.39 4.14
C HIS A 68 4.27 3.29 4.91
N ARG A 69 3.98 4.49 4.40
CA ARG A 69 3.10 5.45 5.05
C ARG A 69 1.78 5.53 4.29
N TRP A 70 0.69 5.42 5.03
CA TRP A 70 -0.63 5.79 4.53
C TRP A 70 -0.76 7.31 4.54
N LEU A 71 -0.95 7.92 3.37
CA LEU A 71 -1.23 9.35 3.26
C LEU A 71 -2.73 9.57 3.47
N GLY A 72 -3.06 10.57 4.29
CA GLY A 72 -4.46 11.00 4.45
C GLY A 72 -5.04 11.36 3.07
N GLY A 73 -6.26 10.89 2.79
CA GLY A 73 -6.89 11.12 1.49
C GLY A 73 -6.49 10.15 0.38
N MET A 74 -5.75 9.06 0.68
CA MET A 74 -5.39 8.05 -0.33
C MET A 74 -6.59 7.46 -1.08
N LEU A 75 -7.69 7.21 -0.38
CA LEU A 75 -8.94 6.70 -0.97
C LEU A 75 -9.94 7.82 -1.28
N THR A 76 -10.06 8.82 -0.40
CA THR A 76 -11.09 9.86 -0.53
C THR A 76 -10.71 11.01 -1.47
N ASN A 77 -9.41 11.28 -1.66
CA ASN A 77 -8.90 12.30 -2.58
C ASN A 77 -8.01 11.66 -3.66
N TYR A 78 -8.57 10.69 -4.38
CA TYR A 78 -7.85 9.93 -5.40
C TYR A 78 -7.34 10.81 -6.56
N LYS A 79 -8.03 11.92 -6.89
CA LYS A 79 -7.60 12.86 -7.94
C LYS A 79 -6.19 13.41 -7.68
N THR A 80 -5.93 13.82 -6.44
CA THR A 80 -4.61 14.35 -6.02
C THR A 80 -3.56 13.26 -5.99
N ILE A 81 -3.92 12.07 -5.52
CA ILE A 81 -3.03 10.90 -5.44
C ILE A 81 -2.63 10.43 -6.83
N ARG A 82 -3.57 10.38 -7.78
CA ARG A 82 -3.30 10.06 -9.18
C ARG A 82 -2.34 11.06 -9.82
N GLY A 83 -2.53 12.36 -9.56
CA GLY A 83 -1.58 13.40 -9.99
C GLY A 83 -0.18 13.17 -9.41
N SER A 84 -0.09 12.81 -8.14
CA SER A 84 1.17 12.48 -7.47
C SER A 84 1.85 11.24 -8.07
N ILE A 85 1.09 10.20 -8.41
CA ILE A 85 1.59 8.99 -9.10
C ILE A 85 2.10 9.35 -10.50
N LYS A 86 1.38 10.20 -11.25
CA LYS A 86 1.81 10.68 -12.57
C LYS A 86 3.13 11.44 -12.46
N ARG A 87 3.22 12.36 -11.50
CA ARG A 87 4.44 13.15 -11.27
C ARG A 87 5.63 12.26 -10.89
N LEU A 88 5.42 11.21 -10.10
CA LEU A 88 6.45 10.23 -9.79
C LEU A 88 6.96 9.51 -11.04
N LYS A 89 6.07 9.11 -11.96
CA LYS A 89 6.45 8.47 -13.22
C LYS A 89 7.27 9.42 -14.11
N GLU A 90 6.85 10.67 -14.24
CA GLU A 90 7.59 11.70 -14.99
C GLU A 90 9.01 11.90 -14.44
N LEU A 91 9.16 12.01 -13.11
CA LEU A 91 10.47 12.18 -12.47
C LEU A 91 11.39 10.96 -12.67
N GLU A 92 10.84 9.75 -12.78
CA GLU A 92 11.62 8.55 -13.10
C GLU A 92 12.08 8.51 -14.55
N ILE A 93 11.22 8.91 -15.48
CA ILE A 93 11.58 9.02 -16.90
C ILE A 93 12.70 10.05 -17.07
N GLN A 94 12.58 11.23 -16.45
CA GLN A 94 13.59 12.29 -16.49
C GLN A 94 14.92 11.92 -15.82
N GLU A 95 14.91 10.95 -14.90
CA GLU A 95 16.13 10.42 -14.31
C GLU A 95 16.78 9.38 -15.23
N GLN A 96 15.98 8.55 -15.91
CA GLN A 96 16.47 7.53 -16.84
C GLN A 96 16.98 8.11 -18.17
N ASP A 97 16.34 9.15 -18.69
CA ASP A 97 16.70 9.81 -19.95
C ASP A 97 17.90 10.77 -19.83
N GLY A 98 18.46 10.92 -18.63
CA GLY A 98 19.62 11.77 -18.36
C GLY A 98 19.30 13.27 -18.28
N THR A 99 18.03 13.68 -18.26
CA THR A 99 17.63 15.08 -18.08
C THR A 99 18.22 15.67 -16.80
N PHE A 100 18.33 14.88 -15.73
CA PHE A 100 18.92 15.32 -14.46
C PHE A 100 20.40 15.70 -14.58
N SER A 101 21.12 15.13 -15.55
CA SER A 101 22.54 15.43 -15.82
C SER A 101 22.72 16.76 -16.55
N ARG A 102 21.64 17.29 -17.16
CA ARG A 102 21.64 18.60 -17.85
C ARG A 102 21.28 19.75 -16.91
N LEU A 103 20.89 19.45 -15.67
CA LEU A 103 20.51 20.42 -14.65
C LEU A 103 21.68 20.79 -13.75
N THR A 104 21.58 21.93 -13.06
CA THR A 104 22.57 22.28 -12.05
C THR A 104 22.51 21.30 -10.87
N LYS A 105 23.64 21.12 -10.15
CA LYS A 105 23.70 20.23 -8.98
C LYS A 105 22.61 20.53 -7.94
N LYS A 106 22.23 21.80 -7.78
CA LYS A 106 21.18 22.24 -6.85
C LYS A 106 19.80 21.79 -7.32
N GLU A 107 19.48 21.95 -8.60
CA GLU A 107 18.19 21.54 -9.17
C GLU A 107 18.04 20.02 -9.18
N ALA A 108 19.08 19.29 -9.59
CA ALA A 108 19.10 17.84 -9.55
C ALA A 108 18.89 17.31 -8.11
N LEU A 109 19.50 17.96 -7.10
CA LEU A 109 19.28 17.61 -5.69
C LEU A 109 17.84 17.89 -5.23
N MET A 110 17.24 19.00 -5.66
CA MET A 110 15.85 19.33 -5.32
C MET A 110 14.87 18.31 -5.91
N LEU A 111 15.08 17.89 -7.16
CA LEU A 111 14.26 16.86 -7.80
C LEU A 111 14.42 15.49 -7.12
N LYS A 112 15.65 15.09 -6.78
CA LYS A 112 15.91 13.86 -6.01
C LYS A 112 15.23 13.88 -4.64
N ARG A 113 15.25 15.02 -3.94
CA ARG A 113 14.54 15.20 -2.66
C ARG A 113 13.02 15.11 -2.83
N ALA A 114 12.47 15.71 -3.88
CA ALA A 114 11.03 15.64 -4.19
C ALA A 114 10.59 14.18 -4.43
N LYS A 115 11.41 13.39 -5.14
CA LYS A 115 11.19 11.95 -5.35
C LYS A 115 11.28 11.13 -4.05
N GLY A 116 12.28 11.42 -3.22
CA GLY A 116 12.59 10.66 -2.00
C GLY A 116 11.70 10.95 -0.79
N LYS A 117 11.30 12.20 -0.55
CA LYS A 117 10.65 12.59 0.73
C LYS A 117 9.19 12.12 0.86
N ASN A 118 8.38 12.17 -0.21
CA ASN A 118 6.92 12.05 -0.07
C ASN A 118 6.24 11.11 -1.07
N LEU A 119 6.86 10.79 -2.20
CA LEU A 119 6.17 10.20 -3.35
C LEU A 119 6.52 8.72 -3.56
N SER A 120 7.82 8.36 -3.59
CA SER A 120 8.26 7.04 -4.04
C SER A 120 7.83 5.89 -3.12
N ALA A 121 8.23 5.89 -1.85
CA ALA A 121 8.02 4.73 -0.97
C ALA A 121 6.54 4.40 -0.70
N ALA A 122 5.68 5.43 -0.64
CA ALA A 122 4.26 5.26 -0.35
C ALA A 122 3.40 4.96 -1.59
N LEU A 123 3.79 5.44 -2.78
CA LEU A 123 2.97 5.35 -3.99
C LEU A 123 3.43 4.28 -4.97
N VAL A 124 4.63 3.70 -4.80
CA VAL A 124 5.13 2.63 -5.67
C VAL A 124 4.15 1.45 -5.73
N GLY A 125 3.61 1.01 -4.59
CA GLY A 125 2.64 -0.09 -4.54
C GLY A 125 1.25 0.27 -5.07
N LEU A 126 0.96 1.54 -5.35
CA LEU A 126 -0.29 2.01 -5.96
C LEU A 126 -0.15 2.26 -7.48
N ARG A 127 1.03 2.02 -8.07
CA ARG A 127 1.29 2.27 -9.50
C ARG A 127 0.42 1.45 -10.46
N THR A 128 0.09 0.23 -10.05
CA THR A 128 -0.76 -0.71 -10.80
C THR A 128 -2.24 -0.41 -10.64
N TRP A 129 -2.60 0.55 -9.79
CA TRP A 129 -3.97 1.00 -9.54
C TRP A 129 -4.36 2.14 -10.46
N VAL A 130 -4.83 1.77 -11.66
CA VAL A 130 -5.16 2.71 -12.74
C VAL A 130 -6.61 3.18 -12.72
N VAL A 131 -7.53 2.40 -12.15
CA VAL A 131 -8.96 2.71 -12.13
C VAL A 131 -9.56 2.36 -10.78
N PHE A 132 -10.09 3.37 -10.09
CA PHE A 132 -10.98 3.18 -8.96
C PHE A 132 -12.41 3.10 -9.52
N PRO A 133 -13.17 2.02 -9.28
CA PRO A 133 -14.59 2.04 -9.60
C PRO A 133 -15.26 3.05 -8.65
N MET A 134 -15.60 4.22 -9.16
CA MET A 134 -16.65 5.05 -8.59
C MET A 134 -17.98 4.58 -9.18
#